data_AF-A0A1G2K7L4-F1
#
_entry.id   AF-A0A1G2K7L4-F1
#
_cell.length_a   1.000
_cell.length_b   1.000
_cell.length_c   1.000
_cell.angle_alpha   90.00
_cell.angle_beta   90.00
_cell.angle_gamma   90.00
#
_symmetry.space_group_name_H-M   'P 1'
#
loop_
_entity.id
_entity.type
_entity.pdbx_description
1 polymer ?
#
loop_
_entity_poly.entity_id
_entity_poly.type
_entity_poly.pdbx_seq_one_letter_code
_entity_poly.pdbx_strand_id
1 'polypeptide(L)'
;MKKIILSTSTLLAVIAIVVGATTAFYGDVETSSGNTLSAGAIDLGIDNESYYNGLLNEGTSWELAFDLDDNEGPADGKYLFFNFLDLKPGDWGEDTISVHVKDNDSWACMAFDVTTDEDNGSTEPELDDEDPYTADDGELDDFVNFVWWADDGDNVLEDDEAETGNFKEGALSDIGDFSVTLADSSGTGVLSSGPLEGSTDYYIGKAWCFGNLEVNPLEQGNYSGPNNPANDEVNPSGSATPEDGGIICNGSGLDNRTQTDKITADVVFTALQDRWNPNFKCGGEIGCLDKADVMLVLDRSGSISNTDPDGGGPLLSELQTLKNAAKAFVDALAPSADGVHVGMVSFSSSATLNSHLTSDGASVKTAIDGLTSGGNTNLEHGIQLADGELDDAHLHDRDDTEAPDIIVLITDGEPTASNGPLTHREDARVAADNAKSDGVEIFAVGVGITSSNATYLKDDIVSPPSVDHYFNAVDFNDLEAILADIANCE
;
A
#
# COMPACT_ATOMS: atom_id res chain seq x y z
N MET A 1 33.45 10.01 87.23
CA MET A 1 32.47 10.23 86.14
C MET A 1 32.94 11.26 85.11
N LYS A 2 34.19 11.17 84.61
CA LYS A 2 34.73 12.07 83.58
C LYS A 2 35.48 11.36 82.44
N LYS A 3 35.47 10.02 82.41
CA LYS A 3 36.08 9.21 81.34
C LYS A 3 35.09 8.38 80.53
N ILE A 4 33.81 8.34 80.91
CA ILE A 4 32.75 7.66 80.14
C ILE A 4 32.03 8.64 79.21
N ILE A 5 31.94 9.93 79.57
CA ILE A 5 31.24 10.96 78.76
C ILE A 5 32.02 11.29 77.47
N LEU A 6 33.35 11.20 77.46
CA LEU A 6 34.16 11.53 76.28
C LEU A 6 34.18 10.41 75.22
N SER A 7 33.76 9.18 75.56
CA SER A 7 33.67 8.05 74.62
C SER A 7 32.28 7.92 73.99
N THR A 8 31.24 8.50 74.60
CA THR A 8 29.88 8.52 74.02
C THR A 8 29.71 9.70 73.05
N SER A 9 30.41 10.82 73.25
CA SER A 9 30.37 11.95 72.32
C SER A 9 31.08 11.68 70.99
N THR A 10 32.13 10.86 70.97
CA THR A 10 32.80 10.43 69.72
C THR A 10 31.99 9.36 68.97
N LEU A 11 31.21 8.53 69.65
CA LEU A 11 30.31 7.57 68.98
C LEU A 11 29.07 8.26 68.39
N LEU A 12 28.55 9.30 69.04
CA LEU A 12 27.46 10.14 68.49
C LEU A 12 27.92 11.02 67.32
N ALA A 13 29.16 11.53 67.34
CA ALA A 13 29.70 12.31 66.23
C ALA A 13 30.01 11.47 64.97
N VAL A 14 30.34 10.18 65.12
CA VAL A 14 30.53 9.27 63.97
C VAL A 14 29.20 8.78 63.40
N ILE A 15 28.16 8.59 64.23
CA ILE A 15 26.80 8.29 63.72
C ILE A 15 26.17 9.51 63.01
N ALA A 16 26.46 10.73 63.44
CA ALA A 16 26.00 11.94 62.75
C ALA A 16 26.70 12.19 61.40
N ILE A 17 27.89 11.63 61.16
CA ILE A 17 28.59 11.74 59.87
C ILE A 17 28.26 10.56 58.93
N VAL A 18 27.86 9.39 59.46
CA VAL A 18 27.49 8.23 58.63
C VAL A 18 26.01 8.23 58.23
N VAL A 19 25.12 8.92 58.95
CA VAL A 19 23.72 9.14 58.51
C VAL A 19 23.60 10.32 57.52
N GLY A 20 24.66 11.10 57.33
CA GLY A 20 24.73 12.17 56.33
C GLY A 20 25.23 11.75 54.94
N ALA A 21 25.48 10.46 54.70
CA ALA A 21 26.22 10.02 53.49
C ALA A 21 25.60 8.88 52.67
N THR A 22 24.44 8.30 53.01
CA THR A 22 23.74 7.34 52.12
C THR A 22 22.22 7.34 52.26
N THR A 23 21.58 8.49 52.47
CA THR A 23 20.21 8.68 51.98
C THR A 23 20.32 9.53 50.74
N ALA A 24 20.37 8.86 49.58
CA ALA A 24 20.02 9.50 48.33
C ALA A 24 18.55 9.95 48.46
N PHE A 25 18.36 11.20 48.88
CA PHE A 25 17.18 11.97 48.53
C PHE A 25 17.34 12.34 47.05
N TYR A 26 17.20 11.36 46.16
CA TYR A 26 16.67 11.61 44.82
C TYR A 26 15.17 11.38 44.95
N GLY A 27 14.56 12.36 45.61
CA GLY A 27 13.18 12.73 45.38
C GLY A 27 13.19 14.02 44.57
N ASP A 28 14.05 14.11 43.56
CA ASP A 28 13.62 14.74 42.33
C ASP A 28 12.59 13.78 41.73
N VAL A 29 11.32 14.15 41.88
CA VAL A 29 10.45 13.96 40.73
C VAL A 29 11.06 14.90 39.70
N GLU A 30 11.92 14.35 38.83
CA GLU A 30 12.23 14.97 37.55
C GLU A 30 10.90 15.03 36.79
N THR A 31 10.10 16.01 37.19
CA THR A 31 8.90 16.37 36.48
C THR A 31 9.49 17.03 35.26
N SER A 32 9.64 16.28 34.17
CA SER A 32 9.93 16.92 32.91
C SER A 32 8.66 17.62 32.43
N SER A 33 8.30 18.68 33.13
CA SER A 33 7.27 19.61 32.75
C SER A 33 7.89 20.51 31.69
N GLY A 34 7.65 20.17 30.43
CA GLY A 34 8.30 20.79 29.29
C GLY A 34 9.07 19.82 28.39
N ASN A 35 9.08 18.50 28.68
CA ASN A 35 9.31 17.55 27.60
C ASN A 35 8.10 17.61 26.67
N THR A 36 8.26 18.30 25.55
CA THR A 36 7.52 17.94 24.35
C THR A 36 8.12 16.61 23.89
N LEU A 37 7.54 15.49 24.31
CA LEU A 37 7.69 14.25 23.57
C LEU A 37 6.87 14.46 22.30
N SER A 38 7.44 15.17 21.33
CA SER A 38 6.98 15.02 19.97
C SER A 38 7.54 13.67 19.56
N ALA A 39 6.69 12.64 19.57
CA ALA A 39 6.87 11.61 18.57
C ALA A 39 7.02 12.36 17.24
N GLY A 40 8.10 12.12 16.51
CA GLY A 40 8.17 12.63 15.15
C GLY A 40 7.00 12.00 14.43
N ALA A 41 5.99 12.79 14.08
CA ALA A 41 5.07 12.35 13.05
C ALA A 41 5.92 12.18 11.78
N ILE A 42 5.69 11.09 11.06
CA ILE A 42 6.15 10.99 9.69
C ILE A 42 5.20 11.92 8.93
N ASP A 43 5.64 13.15 8.74
CA ASP A 43 4.96 14.10 7.87
C ASP A 43 5.54 13.85 6.47
N LEU A 44 4.96 12.89 5.74
CA LEU A 44 5.19 12.74 4.31
C LEU A 44 4.37 13.82 3.61
N GLY A 45 5.05 14.77 2.99
CA GLY A 45 4.44 15.77 2.14
C GLY A 45 4.64 15.40 0.68
N ILE A 46 3.61 15.56 -0.13
CA ILE A 46 3.70 15.45 -1.59
C ILE A 46 3.31 16.81 -2.18
N ASP A 47 3.87 17.18 -3.32
CA ASP A 47 3.34 18.22 -4.19
C ASP A 47 3.40 17.77 -5.65
N ASN A 48 2.71 18.50 -6.52
CA ASN A 48 2.72 18.21 -7.95
C ASN A 48 2.69 19.51 -8.75
N GLU A 49 3.57 19.63 -9.74
CA GLU A 49 3.51 20.65 -10.77
C GLU A 49 3.27 19.97 -12.12
N SER A 50 2.11 20.20 -12.74
CA SER A 50 1.63 19.44 -13.89
C SER A 50 1.37 20.33 -15.11
N TYR A 51 1.74 19.85 -16.28
CA TYR A 51 1.62 20.53 -17.57
C TYR A 51 0.79 19.69 -18.54
N TYR A 52 -0.17 20.33 -19.21
CA TYR A 52 -0.95 19.73 -20.29
C TYR A 52 -0.66 20.47 -21.59
N ASN A 53 -0.13 19.76 -22.59
CA ASN A 53 0.31 20.32 -23.86
C ASN A 53 1.24 21.55 -23.68
N GLY A 54 2.17 21.45 -22.74
CA GLY A 54 3.15 22.51 -22.44
C GLY A 54 2.61 23.71 -21.66
N LEU A 55 1.38 23.65 -21.14
CA LEU A 55 0.77 24.70 -20.33
C LEU A 55 0.49 24.19 -18.91
N LEU A 56 0.84 24.98 -17.90
CA LEU A 56 0.56 24.66 -16.50
C LEU A 56 -0.93 24.35 -16.31
N ASN A 57 -1.22 23.20 -15.71
CA ASN A 57 -2.55 22.74 -15.41
C ASN A 57 -2.88 22.96 -13.93
N GLU A 58 -3.53 24.08 -13.63
CA GLU A 58 -3.95 24.46 -12.27
C GLU A 58 -4.90 23.44 -11.60
N GLY A 59 -5.55 22.56 -12.38
CA GLY A 59 -6.43 21.53 -11.83
C GLY A 59 -5.68 20.31 -11.29
N THR A 60 -4.45 20.10 -11.72
CA THR A 60 -3.59 18.98 -11.30
C THR A 60 -2.25 19.44 -10.72
N SER A 61 -2.04 20.76 -10.62
CA SER A 61 -0.90 21.37 -9.95
C SER A 61 -1.32 21.89 -8.57
N TRP A 62 -0.55 21.56 -7.55
CA TRP A 62 -0.87 21.92 -6.17
C TRP A 62 0.38 21.97 -5.30
N GLU A 63 0.33 22.84 -4.30
CA GLU A 63 1.40 23.05 -3.33
C GLU A 63 1.42 21.93 -2.29
N LEU A 64 2.56 21.78 -1.61
CA LEU A 64 2.81 20.77 -0.58
C LEU A 64 1.62 20.49 0.34
N ALA A 65 1.11 19.26 0.26
CA ALA A 65 0.07 18.72 1.11
C ALA A 65 0.58 17.48 1.87
N PHE A 66 0.17 17.35 3.13
CA PHE A 66 0.54 16.25 4.03
C PHE A 66 -0.60 15.27 4.27
N ASP A 67 -1.78 15.58 3.73
CA ASP A 67 -3.00 14.78 3.77
C ASP A 67 -3.67 14.99 2.41
N LEU A 68 -3.64 13.97 1.55
CA LEU A 68 -4.24 14.03 0.22
C LEU A 68 -5.76 13.74 0.23
N ASP A 69 -6.33 13.47 1.40
CA ASP A 69 -7.75 13.14 1.60
C ASP A 69 -8.51 14.21 2.40
N ASP A 70 -7.89 15.37 2.67
CA ASP A 70 -8.45 16.45 3.48
C ASP A 70 -9.60 17.23 2.81
N ASN A 71 -9.91 16.91 1.54
CA ASN A 71 -10.89 17.59 0.68
C ASN A 71 -10.53 19.04 0.31
N GLU A 72 -9.24 19.43 0.36
CA GLU A 72 -8.75 20.78 0.01
C GLU A 72 -8.07 20.85 -1.37
N GLY A 73 -7.97 19.73 -2.10
CA GLY A 73 -7.32 19.67 -3.41
C GLY A 73 -8.00 20.51 -4.50
N PRO A 74 -7.24 20.94 -5.53
CA PRO A 74 -7.71 21.89 -6.55
C PRO A 74 -8.82 21.33 -7.47
N ALA A 75 -8.89 20.01 -7.64
CA ALA A 75 -9.87 19.33 -8.48
C ALA A 75 -11.10 18.92 -7.65
N ASP A 76 -11.97 19.89 -7.35
CA ASP A 76 -13.20 19.68 -6.56
C ASP A 76 -12.95 19.01 -5.20
N GLY A 77 -11.86 19.41 -4.53
CA GLY A 77 -11.43 18.87 -3.23
C GLY A 77 -10.45 17.71 -3.33
N LYS A 78 -10.12 17.22 -4.54
CA LYS A 78 -9.17 16.11 -4.73
C LYS A 78 -7.81 16.59 -5.22
N TYR A 79 -6.76 15.93 -4.76
CA TYR A 79 -5.41 16.06 -5.31
C TYR A 79 -5.24 15.02 -6.41
N LEU A 80 -5.20 15.49 -7.67
CA LEU A 80 -5.09 14.62 -8.83
C LEU A 80 -3.77 14.88 -9.55
N PHE A 81 -3.06 13.80 -9.89
CA PHE A 81 -1.87 13.85 -10.73
C PHE A 81 -2.21 13.94 -12.23
N PHE A 82 -3.45 13.63 -12.61
CA PHE A 82 -3.95 13.83 -13.97
C PHE A 82 -5.47 13.93 -13.94
N ASN A 83 -6.04 14.75 -14.83
CA ASN A 83 -7.49 14.92 -14.95
C ASN A 83 -7.82 15.50 -16.33
N PHE A 84 -8.06 14.62 -17.30
CA PHE A 84 -8.30 15.00 -18.69
C PHE A 84 -9.70 14.55 -19.10
N LEU A 85 -10.53 15.51 -19.48
CA LEU A 85 -11.93 15.25 -19.87
C LEU A 85 -12.14 15.21 -21.40
N ASP A 86 -11.12 15.57 -22.18
CA ASP A 86 -11.20 15.69 -23.64
C ASP A 86 -9.81 15.48 -24.27
N LEU A 87 -9.36 14.22 -24.25
CA LEU A 87 -8.10 13.79 -24.86
C LEU A 87 -8.21 13.79 -26.39
N LYS A 88 -7.22 14.38 -27.05
CA LYS A 88 -7.09 14.41 -28.51
C LYS A 88 -5.83 13.68 -28.93
N PRO A 89 -5.83 13.02 -30.10
CA PRO A 89 -4.65 12.33 -30.57
C PRO A 89 -3.39 13.21 -30.56
N GLY A 90 -2.37 12.78 -29.80
CA GLY A 90 -1.10 13.49 -29.65
C GLY A 90 -1.09 14.52 -28.51
N ASP A 91 -2.15 14.58 -27.70
CA ASP A 91 -2.11 15.26 -26.43
C ASP A 91 -1.08 14.58 -25.51
N TRP A 92 -0.38 15.40 -24.75
CA TRP A 92 0.67 14.96 -23.83
C TRP A 92 0.66 15.81 -22.57
N GLY A 93 1.35 15.34 -21.55
CA GLY A 93 1.61 16.12 -20.36
C GLY A 93 2.76 15.57 -19.54
N GLU A 94 3.24 16.42 -18.65
CA GLU A 94 4.43 16.19 -17.84
C GLU A 94 4.19 16.74 -16.43
N ASP A 95 4.69 16.03 -15.44
CA ASP A 95 4.52 16.34 -14.04
C ASP A 95 5.83 16.17 -13.28
N THR A 96 6.11 17.14 -12.41
CA THR A 96 7.12 17.01 -11.35
C THR A 96 6.41 16.76 -10.03
N ILE A 97 6.56 15.57 -9.50
CA ILE A 97 6.02 15.19 -8.19
C ILE A 97 7.16 15.26 -7.18
N SER A 98 7.03 16.12 -6.16
CA SER A 98 8.04 16.20 -5.11
C SER A 98 7.63 15.39 -3.89
N VAL A 99 8.59 14.64 -3.34
CA VAL A 99 8.44 13.79 -2.16
C VAL A 99 9.24 14.40 -1.01
N HIS A 100 8.54 14.80 0.04
CA HIS A 100 9.10 15.53 1.19
C HIS A 100 8.99 14.70 2.46
N VAL A 101 10.12 14.18 2.95
CA VAL A 101 10.20 13.60 4.29
C VAL A 101 10.70 14.66 5.25
N LYS A 102 9.81 15.20 6.08
CA LYS A 102 10.07 16.47 6.77
C LYS A 102 11.27 16.49 7.72
N ASP A 103 11.21 15.75 8.83
CA ASP A 103 12.18 15.89 9.93
C ASP A 103 13.02 14.63 10.18
N ASN A 104 12.58 13.48 9.67
CA ASN A 104 13.21 12.20 9.97
C ASN A 104 13.44 11.38 8.73
N ASP A 105 14.61 10.75 8.69
CA ASP A 105 14.95 9.79 7.65
C ASP A 105 13.88 8.70 7.59
N SER A 106 13.40 8.42 6.38
CA SER A 106 12.25 7.55 6.16
C SER A 106 12.44 6.66 4.95
N TRP A 107 11.91 5.46 5.04
CA TRP A 107 11.67 4.61 3.89
C TRP A 107 10.40 5.07 3.20
N ALA A 108 10.33 4.89 1.89
CA ALA A 108 9.19 5.31 1.10
C ALA A 108 8.91 4.35 -0.07
N CYS A 109 7.63 4.16 -0.35
CA CYS A 109 7.11 3.38 -1.45
C CYS A 109 6.10 4.23 -2.22
N MET A 110 6.00 3.98 -3.52
CA MET A 110 4.94 4.50 -4.37
C MET A 110 4.25 3.33 -5.04
N ALA A 111 2.94 3.43 -5.20
CA ALA A 111 2.20 2.51 -6.03
C ALA A 111 1.18 3.24 -6.89
N PHE A 112 0.81 2.58 -7.97
CA PHE A 112 -0.14 3.03 -8.97
C PHE A 112 -1.13 1.90 -9.21
N ASP A 113 -2.40 2.16 -8.98
CA ASP A 113 -3.49 1.19 -9.09
C ASP A 113 -4.54 1.72 -10.09
N VAL A 114 -4.78 1.03 -11.20
CA VAL A 114 -5.90 1.35 -12.10
C VAL A 114 -7.19 0.87 -11.43
N THR A 115 -8.08 1.82 -11.13
CA THR A 115 -9.33 1.60 -10.38
C THR A 115 -10.56 1.53 -11.28
N THR A 116 -10.48 2.06 -12.49
CA THR A 116 -11.56 1.95 -13.48
C THR A 116 -10.97 1.98 -14.87
N ASP A 117 -11.49 1.09 -15.71
CA ASP A 117 -11.32 1.12 -17.16
C ASP A 117 -12.69 0.76 -17.76
N GLU A 118 -13.42 1.79 -18.20
CA GLU A 118 -14.82 1.70 -18.58
C GLU A 118 -15.04 2.23 -19.99
N ASP A 119 -15.63 1.40 -20.84
CA ASP A 119 -16.40 1.84 -22.00
C ASP A 119 -17.72 2.45 -21.50
N ASN A 120 -17.82 3.79 -21.54
CA ASN A 120 -19.00 4.52 -21.10
C ASN A 120 -20.07 4.68 -22.21
N GLY A 121 -20.04 3.76 -23.17
CA GLY A 121 -21.06 3.46 -24.15
C GLY A 121 -20.76 4.05 -25.51
N SER A 122 -20.66 3.19 -26.53
CA SER A 122 -20.19 3.64 -27.82
C SER A 122 -21.19 4.43 -28.67
N THR A 123 -20.69 5.49 -29.29
CA THR A 123 -21.43 6.27 -30.29
C THR A 123 -20.63 6.45 -31.57
N GLU A 124 -21.31 6.50 -32.73
CA GLU A 124 -20.63 6.81 -34.00
C GLU A 124 -19.83 8.12 -33.89
N PRO A 125 -18.51 8.13 -34.22
CA PRO A 125 -17.80 7.16 -35.07
C PRO A 125 -17.05 6.00 -34.37
N GLU A 126 -17.12 5.87 -33.06
CA GLU A 126 -16.44 4.83 -32.26
C GLU A 126 -16.84 3.41 -32.71
N LEU A 127 -18.15 3.18 -32.84
CA LEU A 127 -18.74 1.92 -33.34
C LEU A 127 -18.26 1.50 -34.75
N ASP A 128 -17.79 2.44 -35.57
CA ASP A 128 -17.27 2.15 -36.90
C ASP A 128 -15.82 1.62 -36.84
N ASP A 129 -15.07 1.92 -35.77
CA ASP A 129 -13.67 1.55 -35.55
C ASP A 129 -13.47 0.41 -34.52
N GLU A 130 -14.48 0.16 -33.66
CA GLU A 130 -14.58 -1.00 -32.74
C GLU A 130 -15.00 -2.29 -33.47
N ASP A 131 -14.10 -3.27 -33.58
CA ASP A 131 -14.41 -4.61 -34.13
C ASP A 131 -13.59 -5.72 -33.44
N PRO A 132 -14.16 -6.51 -32.50
CA PRO A 132 -15.52 -6.46 -31.97
C PRO A 132 -15.67 -5.58 -30.72
N TYR A 133 -16.80 -4.87 -30.61
CA TYR A 133 -17.23 -4.16 -29.39
C TYR A 133 -17.27 -5.06 -28.14
N THR A 134 -16.67 -4.60 -27.05
CA THR A 134 -16.74 -5.20 -25.71
C THR A 134 -17.21 -4.19 -24.68
N ALA A 135 -18.50 -4.23 -24.35
CA ALA A 135 -19.14 -3.30 -23.41
C ALA A 135 -18.59 -3.25 -21.97
N ASP A 136 -17.61 -4.09 -21.63
CA ASP A 136 -17.17 -4.32 -20.26
C ASP A 136 -15.78 -3.72 -19.97
N ASP A 137 -14.92 -3.54 -20.98
CA ASP A 137 -13.53 -3.04 -20.84
C ASP A 137 -13.33 -1.90 -21.86
N GLY A 138 -12.80 -0.75 -21.43
CA GLY A 138 -12.51 0.38 -22.31
C GLY A 138 -11.22 0.15 -23.12
N GLU A 139 -11.03 0.86 -24.23
CA GLU A 139 -9.79 0.76 -25.00
C GLU A 139 -8.81 1.91 -24.74
N LEU A 140 -9.20 2.95 -24.02
CA LEU A 140 -8.36 4.13 -23.81
C LEU A 140 -6.99 3.80 -23.18
N ASP A 141 -6.89 2.75 -22.36
CA ASP A 141 -5.72 2.41 -21.57
C ASP A 141 -4.59 1.83 -22.43
N ASP A 142 -4.96 1.16 -23.52
CA ASP A 142 -4.07 0.70 -24.59
C ASP A 142 -3.33 1.85 -25.29
N PHE A 143 -3.88 3.07 -25.23
CA PHE A 143 -3.39 4.20 -26.02
C PHE A 143 -2.88 5.38 -25.19
N VAL A 144 -3.13 5.43 -23.89
CA VAL A 144 -2.48 6.40 -23.00
C VAL A 144 -1.22 5.76 -22.43
N ASN A 145 -0.08 6.23 -22.93
CA ASN A 145 1.23 5.74 -22.54
C ASN A 145 1.85 6.65 -21.48
N PHE A 146 2.48 6.06 -20.49
CA PHE A 146 3.18 6.76 -19.41
C PHE A 146 4.66 6.39 -19.41
N VAL A 147 5.48 7.30 -18.91
CA VAL A 147 6.86 7.05 -18.46
C VAL A 147 7.06 7.75 -17.11
N TRP A 148 7.73 7.05 -16.20
CA TRP A 148 8.05 7.52 -14.86
C TRP A 148 9.53 7.28 -14.58
N TRP A 149 10.20 8.30 -14.03
CA TRP A 149 11.62 8.25 -13.71
C TRP A 149 11.93 8.96 -12.39
N ALA A 150 13.06 8.61 -11.79
CA ALA A 150 13.63 9.39 -10.71
C ALA A 150 14.21 10.66 -11.32
N ASP A 151 13.67 11.80 -10.91
CA ASP A 151 13.96 13.10 -11.52
C ASP A 151 14.85 13.91 -10.57
N ASP A 152 15.67 14.80 -11.12
CA ASP A 152 16.52 15.69 -10.33
C ASP A 152 15.84 17.02 -9.93
N GLY A 153 14.58 17.20 -10.35
CA GLY A 153 13.70 18.33 -10.03
C GLY A 153 13.50 19.30 -11.19
N ASP A 154 13.97 18.99 -12.39
CA ASP A 154 13.86 19.87 -13.55
C ASP A 154 12.77 19.47 -14.57
N ASN A 155 12.12 18.31 -14.37
CA ASN A 155 11.06 17.77 -15.22
C ASN A 155 11.50 17.39 -16.64
N VAL A 156 12.75 16.96 -16.81
CA VAL A 156 13.32 16.58 -18.09
C VAL A 156 13.92 15.19 -17.97
N LEU A 157 13.52 14.28 -18.86
CA LEU A 157 14.15 12.96 -18.90
C LEU A 157 15.54 13.05 -19.57
N GLU A 158 16.58 12.82 -18.78
CA GLU A 158 17.98 12.91 -19.20
C GLU A 158 18.65 11.54 -19.41
N ASP A 159 19.78 11.54 -20.12
CA ASP A 159 20.54 10.32 -20.44
C ASP A 159 20.93 9.50 -19.18
N ASP A 160 21.32 10.16 -18.09
CA ASP A 160 21.74 9.46 -16.86
C ASP A 160 20.56 8.89 -16.07
N GLU A 161 19.42 9.57 -16.06
CA GLU A 161 18.17 9.07 -15.48
C GLU A 161 17.65 7.87 -16.28
N ALA A 162 17.64 7.98 -17.61
CA ALA A 162 17.29 6.87 -18.50
C ALA A 162 18.27 5.69 -18.39
N GLU A 163 19.56 5.94 -18.15
CA GLU A 163 20.57 4.90 -17.89
C GLU A 163 20.34 4.17 -16.55
N THR A 164 19.89 4.88 -15.51
CA THR A 164 19.46 4.27 -14.24
C THR A 164 18.15 3.48 -14.37
N GLY A 165 17.41 3.74 -15.45
CA GLY A 165 16.23 3.03 -15.88
C GLY A 165 14.97 3.76 -15.46
N ASN A 166 14.14 4.12 -16.44
CA ASN A 166 12.74 4.47 -16.20
C ASN A 166 12.12 3.35 -15.37
N PHE A 167 11.59 3.68 -14.19
CA PHE A 167 11.10 2.61 -13.31
C PHE A 167 9.76 2.05 -13.81
N LYS A 168 9.02 2.79 -14.64
CA LYS A 168 7.92 2.29 -15.49
C LYS A 168 7.75 3.07 -16.79
N GLU A 169 7.44 2.34 -17.86
CA GLU A 169 7.16 2.88 -19.19
C GLU A 169 6.22 1.94 -19.97
N GLY A 170 5.22 2.50 -20.66
CA GLY A 170 4.33 1.77 -21.57
C GLY A 170 2.89 2.27 -21.56
N ALA A 171 2.02 1.59 -22.31
CA ALA A 171 0.57 1.79 -22.25
C ALA A 171 0.05 1.39 -20.87
N LEU A 172 -1.02 2.05 -20.39
CA LEU A 172 -1.63 1.71 -19.10
C LEU A 172 -2.06 0.23 -19.04
N SER A 173 -2.57 -0.32 -20.13
CA SER A 173 -2.94 -1.74 -20.21
C SER A 173 -1.75 -2.70 -20.06
N ASP A 174 -0.56 -2.28 -20.49
CA ASP A 174 0.68 -3.08 -20.42
C ASP A 174 1.40 -2.90 -19.07
N ILE A 175 1.46 -1.67 -18.54
CA ILE A 175 2.14 -1.41 -17.26
C ILE A 175 1.28 -1.80 -16.07
N GLY A 176 -0.05 -1.78 -16.22
CA GLY A 176 -1.04 -2.19 -15.23
C GLY A 176 -0.85 -1.51 -13.88
N ASP A 177 -1.25 -2.23 -12.83
CA ASP A 177 -0.92 -1.85 -11.46
C ASP A 177 0.56 -2.12 -11.19
N PHE A 178 1.22 -1.21 -10.48
CA PHE A 178 2.61 -1.40 -10.12
C PHE A 178 2.97 -0.76 -8.78
N SER A 179 3.97 -1.35 -8.11
CA SER A 179 4.62 -0.81 -6.92
C SER A 179 6.09 -0.51 -7.22
N VAL A 180 6.59 0.58 -6.65
CA VAL A 180 7.95 1.09 -6.82
C VAL A 180 8.54 1.38 -5.45
N THR A 181 9.68 0.74 -5.18
CA THR A 181 10.51 1.08 -4.02
C THR A 181 11.19 2.42 -4.27
N LEU A 182 10.76 3.48 -3.59
CA LEU A 182 11.45 4.78 -3.63
C LEU A 182 12.73 4.73 -2.78
N ALA A 183 12.63 4.16 -1.58
CA ALA A 183 13.74 3.92 -0.66
C ALA A 183 13.36 2.85 0.37
N ASP A 184 14.19 1.82 0.53
CA ASP A 184 14.02 0.80 1.58
C ASP A 184 15.36 0.21 2.06
N SER A 185 15.30 -0.70 3.03
CA SER A 185 16.49 -1.31 3.64
C SER A 185 17.28 -2.25 2.72
N SER A 186 16.73 -2.64 1.56
CA SER A 186 17.43 -3.48 0.58
C SER A 186 18.50 -2.69 -0.19
N GLY A 187 18.35 -1.36 -0.22
CA GLY A 187 19.24 -0.44 -0.94
C GLY A 187 19.04 -0.43 -2.45
N THR A 188 17.87 -0.89 -2.94
CA THR A 188 17.49 -0.87 -4.35
C THR A 188 16.50 0.24 -4.71
N GLY A 189 16.26 1.19 -3.80
CA GLY A 189 15.31 2.28 -4.03
C GLY A 189 15.71 3.19 -5.19
N VAL A 190 14.71 3.65 -5.95
CA VAL A 190 14.93 4.49 -7.15
C VAL A 190 15.33 5.92 -6.80
N LEU A 191 14.87 6.46 -5.66
CA LEU A 191 15.23 7.80 -5.19
C LEU A 191 16.44 7.78 -4.23
N SER A 192 16.64 6.68 -3.51
CA SER A 192 17.77 6.52 -2.60
C SER A 192 18.13 5.06 -2.34
N SER A 193 19.44 4.79 -2.24
CA SER A 193 19.98 3.49 -1.80
C SER A 193 20.04 3.34 -0.27
N GLY A 194 19.67 4.38 0.47
CA GLY A 194 19.42 4.38 1.90
C GLY A 194 18.08 5.05 2.18
N PRO A 195 17.76 5.42 3.43
CA PRO A 195 16.51 6.14 3.68
C PRO A 195 16.52 7.49 2.97
N LEU A 196 15.33 7.99 2.63
CA LEU A 196 15.17 9.38 2.21
C LEU A 196 15.58 10.26 3.40
N GLU A 197 16.55 11.14 3.20
CA GLU A 197 17.09 12.01 4.25
C GLU A 197 16.05 13.06 4.65
N GLY A 198 15.83 13.22 5.96
CA GLY A 198 14.92 14.25 6.46
C GLY A 198 15.28 15.66 5.97
N SER A 199 14.26 16.44 5.60
CA SER A 199 14.37 17.80 5.05
C SER A 199 15.09 17.87 3.70
N THR A 200 15.08 16.78 2.94
CA THR A 200 15.56 16.71 1.55
C THR A 200 14.37 16.45 0.64
N ASP A 201 14.31 17.22 -0.43
CA ASP A 201 13.30 17.09 -1.47
C ASP A 201 13.81 16.06 -2.49
N TYR A 202 12.97 15.11 -2.85
CA TYR A 202 13.22 14.13 -3.91
C TYR A 202 12.15 14.29 -4.98
N TYR A 203 12.48 14.00 -6.24
CA TYR A 203 11.56 14.25 -7.34
C TYR A 203 11.28 12.99 -8.15
N ILE A 204 10.04 12.88 -8.59
CA ILE A 204 9.57 11.88 -9.54
C ILE A 204 9.06 12.63 -10.75
N GLY A 205 9.68 12.35 -11.90
CA GLY A 205 9.22 12.83 -13.18
C GLY A 205 8.19 11.87 -13.74
N LYS A 206 7.14 12.42 -14.35
CA LYS A 206 6.12 11.64 -15.04
C LYS A 206 5.75 12.34 -16.32
N ALA A 207 5.77 11.62 -17.43
CA ALA A 207 5.25 12.09 -18.70
C ALA A 207 4.22 11.10 -19.25
N TRP A 208 3.28 11.60 -20.04
CA TRP A 208 2.28 10.78 -20.71
C TRP A 208 1.95 11.29 -22.10
N CYS A 209 1.50 10.38 -22.96
CA CYS A 209 1.10 10.65 -24.33
C CYS A 209 -0.16 9.85 -24.67
N PHE A 210 -1.18 10.53 -25.20
CA PHE A 210 -2.27 9.85 -25.87
C PHE A 210 -1.87 9.56 -27.31
N GLY A 211 -1.35 8.35 -27.53
CA GLY A 211 -0.70 7.92 -28.75
C GLY A 211 0.57 7.13 -28.46
N ASN A 212 1.45 7.02 -29.46
CA ASN A 212 2.73 6.36 -29.30
C ASN A 212 3.72 7.29 -28.57
N LEU A 213 4.15 6.90 -27.38
CA LEU A 213 5.24 7.51 -26.63
C LEU A 213 6.57 6.86 -27.04
N GLU A 214 7.57 7.68 -27.37
CA GLU A 214 8.96 7.23 -27.52
C GLU A 214 9.83 8.05 -26.58
N VAL A 215 10.57 7.38 -25.69
CA VAL A 215 11.56 8.02 -24.84
C VAL A 215 12.75 8.46 -25.69
N ASN A 216 13.10 9.74 -25.59
CA ASN A 216 14.21 10.37 -26.31
C ASN A 216 14.98 11.29 -25.34
N PRO A 217 15.76 10.69 -24.42
CA PRO A 217 16.40 11.43 -23.33
C PRO A 217 17.32 12.53 -23.86
N LEU A 218 17.41 13.62 -23.11
CA LEU A 218 18.27 14.76 -23.45
C LEU A 218 19.66 14.60 -22.81
N GLU A 219 20.66 15.31 -23.37
CA GLU A 219 21.99 15.37 -22.74
C GLU A 219 21.86 16.12 -21.42
N GLN A 220 22.55 15.67 -20.36
CA GLN A 220 22.49 16.36 -19.06
C GLN A 220 22.66 17.88 -19.17
N GLY A 221 21.64 18.60 -18.72
CA GLY A 221 21.56 20.04 -18.64
C GLY A 221 21.67 20.57 -17.21
N ASN A 222 21.61 21.89 -17.10
CA ASN A 222 21.16 22.55 -15.88
C ASN A 222 19.99 23.39 -16.37
N TYR A 223 18.81 22.77 -16.48
CA TYR A 223 17.65 23.41 -17.10
C TYR A 223 17.07 24.44 -16.13
N SER A 224 17.69 25.63 -16.13
CA SER A 224 17.43 26.65 -15.12
C SER A 224 16.13 27.42 -15.39
N GLY A 225 15.04 27.02 -14.75
CA GLY A 225 13.74 27.70 -14.77
C GLY A 225 12.77 27.02 -13.79
N PRO A 226 11.62 27.63 -13.43
CA PRO A 226 10.56 26.87 -12.77
C PRO A 226 10.23 25.65 -13.65
N ASN A 227 10.02 24.48 -13.02
CA ASN A 227 9.88 23.12 -13.57
C ASN A 227 8.91 23.08 -14.75
N ASN A 228 9.32 23.62 -15.90
CA ASN A 228 8.45 23.94 -17.01
C ASN A 228 9.10 23.41 -18.27
N PRO A 229 8.43 22.48 -18.97
CA PRO A 229 8.93 21.90 -20.21
C PRO A 229 9.28 22.96 -21.27
N ALA A 230 8.64 24.13 -21.23
CA ALA A 230 8.86 25.22 -22.18
C ALA A 230 10.16 26.00 -21.99
N ASN A 231 10.87 25.82 -20.86
CA ASN A 231 12.08 26.58 -20.54
C ASN A 231 13.37 25.82 -20.85
N ASP A 232 13.29 24.55 -21.26
CA ASP A 232 14.45 23.72 -21.54
C ASP A 232 15.00 23.90 -22.97
N GLU A 233 15.43 25.12 -23.32
CA GLU A 233 16.38 25.52 -24.39
C GLU A 233 16.54 24.76 -25.76
N VAL A 234 15.81 23.70 -26.14
CA VAL A 234 15.87 23.08 -27.49
C VAL A 234 15.15 23.98 -28.51
N ASN A 235 14.15 24.74 -28.05
CA ASN A 235 13.42 25.71 -28.87
C ASN A 235 13.13 27.05 -28.14
N PRO A 236 14.11 27.96 -27.99
CA PRO A 236 13.99 29.21 -27.21
C PRO A 236 13.01 30.26 -27.79
N SER A 237 12.22 29.90 -28.80
CA SER A 237 11.21 30.75 -29.43
C SER A 237 9.93 30.01 -29.85
N GLY A 238 9.81 28.73 -29.49
CA GLY A 238 8.65 27.87 -29.75
C GLY A 238 7.65 27.85 -28.59
N SER A 239 6.50 27.22 -28.81
CA SER A 239 5.69 26.65 -27.72
C SER A 239 6.41 25.41 -27.20
N ALA A 240 6.24 25.06 -25.91
CA ALA A 240 6.71 23.79 -25.36
C ALA A 240 6.25 22.62 -26.24
N THR A 241 7.13 21.65 -26.39
CA THR A 241 6.93 20.41 -27.12
C THR A 241 7.34 19.22 -26.25
N PRO A 242 6.78 18.02 -26.47
CA PRO A 242 7.21 16.83 -25.72
C PRO A 242 8.72 16.60 -25.79
N GLU A 243 9.33 16.95 -26.93
CA GLU A 243 10.77 16.81 -27.13
C GLU A 243 11.62 17.69 -26.22
N ASP A 244 11.03 18.74 -25.63
CA ASP A 244 11.70 19.58 -24.63
C ASP A 244 11.77 18.88 -23.25
N GLY A 245 10.98 17.83 -22.99
CA GLY A 245 11.01 17.04 -21.75
C GLY A 245 11.65 15.66 -21.91
N GLY A 246 12.30 15.38 -23.05
CA GLY A 246 12.96 14.10 -23.32
C GLY A 246 12.04 12.99 -23.82
N ILE A 247 10.85 13.33 -24.34
CA ILE A 247 9.91 12.35 -24.92
C ILE A 247 9.42 12.77 -26.31
N ILE A 248 8.85 11.84 -27.06
CA ILE A 248 8.18 12.08 -28.34
C ILE A 248 6.76 11.53 -28.23
N CYS A 249 5.76 12.38 -28.46
CA CYS A 249 4.36 11.96 -28.48
C CYS A 249 3.77 11.99 -29.90
N ASN A 250 3.25 10.85 -30.36
CA ASN A 250 2.67 10.71 -31.69
C ASN A 250 1.30 10.04 -31.68
N GLY A 251 0.24 10.84 -31.77
CA GLY A 251 -1.15 10.37 -31.89
C GLY A 251 -1.61 9.98 -33.30
N SER A 252 -0.76 10.00 -34.32
CA SER A 252 -1.20 9.77 -35.72
C SER A 252 -1.75 8.38 -36.01
N GLY A 253 -1.50 7.41 -35.12
CA GLY A 253 -2.03 6.05 -35.19
C GLY A 253 -3.39 5.85 -34.54
N LEU A 254 -3.92 6.86 -33.86
CA LEU A 254 -5.20 6.76 -33.14
C LEU A 254 -6.39 6.90 -34.09
N ASP A 255 -7.44 6.15 -33.80
CA ASP A 255 -8.75 6.21 -34.46
C ASP A 255 -9.83 6.63 -33.45
N ASN A 256 -11.11 6.33 -33.71
CA ASN A 256 -12.20 6.78 -32.85
C ASN A 256 -12.58 5.79 -31.75
N ARG A 257 -11.92 4.62 -31.62
CA ARG A 257 -12.36 3.55 -30.71
C ARG A 257 -12.35 3.96 -29.23
N THR A 258 -11.43 4.83 -28.82
CA THR A 258 -11.25 5.25 -27.43
C THR A 258 -12.20 6.38 -27.00
N GLN A 259 -13.18 6.72 -27.83
CA GLN A 259 -14.12 7.80 -27.50
C GLN A 259 -15.07 7.32 -26.40
N THR A 260 -15.56 8.24 -25.58
CA THR A 260 -16.46 7.93 -24.45
C THR A 260 -15.85 7.13 -23.30
N ASP A 261 -14.76 6.40 -23.52
CA ASP A 261 -14.00 5.69 -22.52
C ASP A 261 -13.54 6.53 -21.33
N LYS A 262 -13.32 5.85 -20.22
CA LYS A 262 -12.88 6.45 -18.97
C LYS A 262 -11.91 5.53 -18.25
N ILE A 263 -10.79 6.13 -17.84
CA ILE A 263 -9.85 5.50 -16.92
C ILE A 263 -9.70 6.34 -15.67
N THR A 264 -9.60 5.68 -14.53
CA THR A 264 -9.12 6.28 -13.28
C THR A 264 -8.08 5.41 -12.64
N ALA A 265 -7.12 6.03 -11.94
CA ALA A 265 -6.13 5.33 -11.15
C ALA A 265 -5.86 6.08 -9.86
N ASP A 266 -5.47 5.34 -8.83
CA ASP A 266 -5.00 5.86 -7.56
C ASP A 266 -3.47 5.82 -7.55
N VAL A 267 -2.86 6.87 -7.00
CA VAL A 267 -1.41 6.94 -6.76
C VAL A 267 -1.22 7.07 -5.27
N VAL A 268 -0.55 6.07 -4.68
CA VAL A 268 -0.39 5.95 -3.23
C VAL A 268 1.08 6.13 -2.88
N PHE A 269 1.36 7.01 -1.93
CA PHE A 269 2.68 7.17 -1.34
C PHE A 269 2.65 6.75 0.12
N THR A 270 3.56 5.85 0.49
CA THR A 270 3.69 5.37 1.86
C THR A 270 5.08 5.71 2.37
N ALA A 271 5.18 6.20 3.60
CA ALA A 271 6.46 6.41 4.25
C ALA A 271 6.47 5.92 5.69
N LEU A 272 7.59 5.31 6.08
CA LEU A 272 7.85 4.84 7.44
C LEU A 272 9.20 5.35 7.94
N GLN A 273 9.25 5.78 9.19
CA GLN A 273 10.48 6.30 9.79
C GLN A 273 11.54 5.18 9.88
N ASP A 274 12.75 5.44 9.35
CA ASP A 274 13.85 4.47 9.36
C ASP A 274 14.24 4.01 10.76
N ARG A 275 14.35 4.97 11.70
CA ARG A 275 14.85 4.73 13.06
C ARG A 275 14.19 3.55 13.78
N TRP A 276 12.90 3.34 13.58
CA TRP A 276 12.13 2.27 14.21
C TRP A 276 11.90 1.07 13.28
N ASN A 277 12.17 1.25 11.99
CA ASN A 277 11.91 0.26 10.95
C ASN A 277 13.18 -0.03 10.12
N PRO A 278 14.32 -0.38 10.73
CA PRO A 278 15.61 -0.45 10.01
C PRO A 278 15.68 -1.55 8.93
N ASN A 279 14.74 -2.48 8.93
CA ASN A 279 14.64 -3.61 8.00
C ASN A 279 13.43 -3.50 7.06
N PHE A 280 12.74 -2.36 7.02
CA PHE A 280 11.55 -2.20 6.18
C PHE A 280 11.89 -2.39 4.70
N LYS A 281 10.97 -3.04 3.98
CA LYS A 281 11.00 -3.25 2.54
C LYS A 281 9.64 -2.85 1.96
N CYS A 282 9.64 -2.30 0.75
CA CYS A 282 8.40 -2.07 0.00
C CYS A 282 7.85 -3.40 -0.57
N GLY A 283 6.53 -3.47 -0.77
CA GLY A 283 5.82 -4.70 -1.13
C GLY A 283 5.42 -5.48 0.12
N GLY A 284 4.12 -5.63 0.37
CA GLY A 284 3.46 -6.12 1.59
C GLY A 284 3.75 -7.56 2.02
N GLU A 285 5.00 -7.98 1.98
CA GLU A 285 5.43 -9.31 2.40
C GLU A 285 5.53 -9.38 3.92
N ILE A 286 4.55 -10.04 4.54
CA ILE A 286 4.50 -10.32 5.98
C ILE A 286 5.78 -11.03 6.43
N GLY A 287 6.38 -11.84 5.55
CA GLY A 287 7.63 -12.56 5.82
C GLY A 287 8.83 -11.66 6.14
N CYS A 288 8.78 -10.37 5.79
CA CYS A 288 9.84 -9.42 6.10
C CYS A 288 9.72 -8.79 7.50
N LEU A 289 8.64 -9.10 8.24
CA LEU A 289 8.41 -8.57 9.57
C LEU A 289 9.04 -9.47 10.65
N ASP A 290 9.86 -8.87 11.52
CA ASP A 290 10.45 -9.58 12.66
C ASP A 290 9.36 -10.01 13.69
N LYS A 291 8.27 -9.24 13.76
CA LYS A 291 7.08 -9.46 14.60
C LYS A 291 5.85 -8.94 13.86
N ALA A 292 4.74 -9.64 14.02
CA ALA A 292 3.42 -9.22 13.55
C ALA A 292 2.33 -10.01 14.28
N ASP A 293 1.13 -9.47 14.37
CA ASP A 293 -0.09 -10.15 14.81
C ASP A 293 -0.98 -10.43 13.58
N VAL A 294 -1.09 -11.70 13.21
CA VAL A 294 -1.70 -12.10 11.93
C VAL A 294 -2.99 -12.88 12.15
N MET A 295 -4.11 -12.37 11.65
CA MET A 295 -5.40 -13.04 11.65
C MET A 295 -5.71 -13.65 10.28
N LEU A 296 -5.72 -14.99 10.22
CA LEU A 296 -6.28 -15.70 9.07
C LEU A 296 -7.80 -15.62 9.07
N VAL A 297 -8.40 -15.06 8.02
CA VAL A 297 -9.86 -14.95 7.85
C VAL A 297 -10.30 -15.85 6.71
N LEU A 298 -10.79 -17.04 7.06
CA LEU A 298 -11.02 -18.12 6.09
C LEU A 298 -12.51 -18.30 5.77
N ASP A 299 -12.85 -18.13 4.50
CA ASP A 299 -14.18 -18.50 4.00
C ASP A 299 -14.38 -20.02 4.08
N ARG A 300 -15.53 -20.42 4.61
CA ARG A 300 -16.01 -21.80 4.62
C ARG A 300 -17.48 -21.86 4.22
N SER A 301 -17.91 -20.95 3.35
CA SER A 301 -19.24 -20.89 2.79
C SER A 301 -19.55 -22.13 1.93
N GLY A 302 -20.82 -22.26 1.53
CA GLY A 302 -21.30 -23.41 0.77
C GLY A 302 -20.85 -23.47 -0.69
N SER A 303 -20.26 -22.39 -1.23
CA SER A 303 -19.62 -22.39 -2.55
C SER A 303 -18.35 -23.25 -2.55
N ILE A 304 -17.61 -23.24 -1.45
CA ILE A 304 -16.40 -24.05 -1.27
C ILE A 304 -16.76 -25.53 -1.09
N SER A 305 -16.47 -26.33 -2.12
CA SER A 305 -16.73 -27.75 -2.15
C SER A 305 -15.91 -28.50 -1.10
N ASN A 306 -16.59 -29.33 -0.31
CA ASN A 306 -15.95 -30.34 0.54
C ASN A 306 -15.92 -31.73 -0.13
N THR A 307 -16.44 -31.83 -1.35
CA THR A 307 -16.52 -33.09 -2.09
C THR A 307 -15.26 -33.27 -2.92
N ASP A 308 -14.59 -34.39 -2.71
CA ASP A 308 -13.45 -34.82 -3.52
C ASP A 308 -13.93 -35.00 -4.98
N PRO A 309 -13.41 -34.20 -5.94
CA PRO A 309 -13.88 -34.21 -7.31
C PRO A 309 -13.58 -35.53 -8.03
N ASP A 310 -12.59 -36.30 -7.57
CA ASP A 310 -12.15 -37.56 -8.16
C ASP A 310 -12.57 -38.80 -7.35
N GLY A 311 -13.19 -38.63 -6.18
CA GLY A 311 -13.67 -39.73 -5.33
C GLY A 311 -12.55 -40.63 -4.79
N GLY A 312 -11.43 -40.03 -4.38
CA GLY A 312 -10.22 -40.70 -3.89
C GLY A 312 -9.05 -40.68 -4.88
N GLY A 313 -9.10 -39.78 -5.87
CA GLY A 313 -8.02 -39.50 -6.81
C GLY A 313 -6.96 -38.56 -6.24
N PRO A 314 -6.08 -37.99 -7.09
CA PRO A 314 -5.04 -37.06 -6.65
C PRO A 314 -5.59 -35.67 -6.33
N LEU A 315 -6.74 -35.28 -6.89
CA LEU A 315 -7.37 -34.00 -6.62
C LEU A 315 -8.02 -33.99 -5.24
N LEU A 316 -7.81 -32.90 -4.51
CA LEU A 316 -8.43 -32.65 -3.22
C LEU A 316 -9.72 -31.85 -3.43
N SER A 317 -10.62 -31.89 -2.44
CA SER A 317 -11.73 -30.93 -2.41
C SER A 317 -11.20 -29.52 -2.16
N GLU A 318 -11.90 -28.50 -2.66
CA GLU A 318 -11.52 -27.08 -2.49
C GLU A 318 -11.27 -26.74 -1.01
N LEU A 319 -12.15 -27.18 -0.11
CA LEU A 319 -11.96 -26.99 1.32
C LEU A 319 -10.69 -27.68 1.85
N GLN A 320 -10.34 -28.86 1.32
CA GLN A 320 -9.13 -29.55 1.75
C GLN A 320 -7.86 -28.89 1.20
N THR A 321 -7.91 -28.34 -0.01
CA THR A 321 -6.83 -27.54 -0.59
C THR A 321 -6.64 -26.24 0.19
N LEU A 322 -7.72 -25.50 0.49
CA LEU A 322 -7.71 -24.32 1.37
C LEU A 322 -7.04 -24.64 2.72
N LYS A 323 -7.45 -25.72 3.37
CA LYS A 323 -6.84 -26.16 4.64
C LYS A 323 -5.35 -26.42 4.52
N ASN A 324 -4.91 -27.04 3.43
CA ASN A 324 -3.49 -27.36 3.24
C ASN A 324 -2.68 -26.08 3.03
N ALA A 325 -3.15 -25.18 2.14
CA ALA A 325 -2.51 -23.90 1.88
C ALA A 325 -2.45 -23.02 3.14
N ALA A 326 -3.55 -22.88 3.88
CA ALA A 326 -3.57 -22.11 5.13
C ALA A 326 -2.63 -22.69 6.20
N LYS A 327 -2.48 -24.02 6.27
CA LYS A 327 -1.50 -24.64 7.19
C LYS A 327 -0.06 -24.42 6.73
N ALA A 328 0.20 -24.46 5.42
CA ALA A 328 1.51 -24.17 4.86
C ALA A 328 1.90 -22.71 5.14
N PHE A 329 0.95 -21.78 5.01
CA PHE A 329 1.12 -20.38 5.40
C PHE A 329 1.48 -20.22 6.88
N VAL A 330 0.74 -20.87 7.80
CA VAL A 330 1.09 -20.89 9.22
C VAL A 330 2.49 -21.48 9.47
N ASP A 331 2.92 -22.46 8.68
CA ASP A 331 4.27 -23.01 8.77
C ASP A 331 5.34 -22.04 8.24
N ALA A 332 5.03 -21.26 7.19
CA ALA A 332 5.91 -20.25 6.61
C ALA A 332 6.11 -19.05 7.55
N LEU A 333 5.03 -18.56 8.18
CA LEU A 333 5.09 -17.50 9.20
C LEU A 333 5.92 -17.88 10.45
N ALA A 334 6.14 -19.17 10.67
CA ALA A 334 6.89 -19.72 11.80
C ALA A 334 6.57 -19.06 13.17
N PRO A 335 5.31 -19.10 13.66
CA PRO A 335 4.90 -18.40 14.87
C PRO A 335 5.76 -18.73 16.09
N SER A 336 6.09 -17.71 16.87
CA SER A 336 6.93 -17.86 18.06
C SER A 336 6.65 -16.78 19.10
N ALA A 337 7.06 -17.01 20.35
CA ALA A 337 6.73 -16.09 21.45
C ALA A 337 7.27 -14.67 21.24
N ASP A 338 8.43 -14.54 20.60
CA ASP A 338 9.13 -13.28 20.36
C ASP A 338 9.05 -12.81 18.89
N GLY A 339 8.25 -13.49 18.04
CA GLY A 339 8.12 -13.21 16.60
C GLY A 339 6.66 -13.03 16.21
N VAL A 340 6.23 -13.63 15.09
CA VAL A 340 4.83 -13.60 14.64
C VAL A 340 3.93 -14.39 15.60
N HIS A 341 2.77 -13.82 15.94
CA HIS A 341 1.65 -14.57 16.53
C HIS A 341 0.56 -14.65 15.48
N VAL A 342 -0.16 -15.77 15.48
CA VAL A 342 -1.19 -16.03 14.48
C VAL A 342 -2.47 -16.47 15.16
N GLY A 343 -3.59 -15.93 14.69
CA GLY A 343 -4.94 -16.29 15.08
C GLY A 343 -5.75 -16.66 13.85
N MET A 344 -7.02 -17.02 14.08
CA MET A 344 -7.87 -17.46 12.97
C MET A 344 -9.35 -17.21 13.25
N VAL A 345 -10.01 -16.62 12.27
CA VAL A 345 -11.47 -16.56 12.13
C VAL A 345 -11.87 -17.40 10.92
N SER A 346 -13.02 -18.06 11.00
CA SER A 346 -13.70 -18.59 9.82
C SER A 346 -15.12 -18.07 9.71
N PHE A 347 -15.59 -17.89 8.48
CA PHE A 347 -16.93 -17.36 8.24
C PHE A 347 -17.72 -18.19 7.24
N SER A 348 -19.03 -18.24 7.48
CA SER A 348 -20.01 -18.61 6.47
C SER A 348 -21.27 -17.77 6.64
N SER A 349 -22.39 -18.29 7.13
CA SER A 349 -23.56 -17.43 7.45
C SER A 349 -23.31 -16.52 8.66
N SER A 350 -22.32 -16.88 9.48
CA SER A 350 -21.76 -16.11 10.58
C SER A 350 -20.27 -16.42 10.69
N ALA A 351 -19.51 -15.53 11.31
CA ALA A 351 -18.12 -15.78 11.65
C ALA A 351 -17.95 -16.50 12.99
N THR A 352 -16.77 -17.04 13.21
CA THR A 352 -16.36 -17.71 14.46
C THR A 352 -14.88 -17.48 14.65
N LEU A 353 -14.50 -16.94 15.80
CA LEU A 353 -13.11 -16.91 16.23
C LEU A 353 -12.70 -18.34 16.63
N ASN A 354 -11.89 -18.96 15.77
CA ASN A 354 -11.47 -20.35 15.91
C ASN A 354 -10.22 -20.49 16.77
N SER A 355 -9.33 -19.49 16.71
CA SER A 355 -8.16 -19.35 17.57
C SER A 355 -7.94 -17.87 17.86
N HIS A 356 -7.68 -17.56 19.13
CA HIS A 356 -7.06 -16.30 19.52
C HIS A 356 -5.64 -16.21 18.95
N LEU A 357 -5.07 -15.00 18.92
CA LEU A 357 -3.65 -14.79 18.61
C LEU A 357 -2.78 -15.63 19.54
N THR A 358 -1.83 -16.35 18.93
CA THR A 358 -0.95 -17.26 19.66
C THR A 358 0.35 -17.51 18.92
N SER A 359 1.41 -17.76 19.68
CA SER A 359 2.68 -18.30 19.18
C SER A 359 2.65 -19.81 18.92
N ASP A 360 1.56 -20.52 19.24
CA ASP A 360 1.40 -21.95 18.98
C ASP A 360 0.76 -22.22 17.61
N GLY A 361 1.58 -22.23 16.56
CA GLY A 361 1.10 -22.56 15.21
C GLY A 361 0.41 -23.94 15.13
N ALA A 362 0.74 -24.90 16.00
CA ALA A 362 0.09 -26.21 15.98
C ALA A 362 -1.38 -26.15 16.44
N SER A 363 -1.73 -25.26 17.38
CA SER A 363 -3.13 -25.07 17.78
C SER A 363 -3.96 -24.44 16.66
N VAL A 364 -3.38 -23.48 15.93
CA VAL A 364 -4.05 -22.85 14.78
C VAL A 364 -4.27 -23.85 13.66
N LYS A 365 -3.26 -24.66 13.30
CA LYS A 365 -3.42 -25.75 12.31
C LYS A 365 -4.47 -26.78 12.70
N THR A 366 -4.62 -27.06 14.00
CA THR A 366 -5.69 -27.93 14.50
C THR A 366 -7.07 -27.30 14.32
N ALA A 367 -7.19 -25.98 14.50
CA ALA A 367 -8.41 -25.24 14.24
C ALA A 367 -8.77 -25.24 12.74
N ILE A 368 -7.78 -25.05 11.86
CA ILE A 368 -7.93 -25.15 10.39
C ILE A 368 -8.44 -26.54 9.98
N ASP A 369 -7.85 -27.61 10.51
CA ASP A 369 -8.29 -28.99 10.20
C ASP A 369 -9.77 -29.23 10.59
N GLY A 370 -10.27 -28.50 11.58
CA GLY A 370 -11.65 -28.55 12.06
C GLY A 370 -12.69 -27.90 11.16
N LEU A 371 -12.30 -27.17 10.11
CA LEU A 371 -13.26 -26.44 9.26
C LEU A 371 -14.20 -27.37 8.50
N THR A 372 -15.44 -26.90 8.32
CA THR A 372 -16.47 -27.56 7.50
C THR A 372 -17.17 -26.52 6.65
N SER A 373 -17.34 -26.79 5.36
CA SER A 373 -18.01 -25.86 4.46
C SER A 373 -19.54 -25.91 4.58
N GLY A 374 -20.20 -24.78 4.35
CA GLY A 374 -21.65 -24.67 4.25
C GLY A 374 -22.22 -23.34 4.72
N GLY A 375 -23.42 -23.02 4.23
CA GLY A 375 -24.11 -21.75 4.50
C GLY A 375 -23.77 -20.67 3.48
N ASN A 376 -24.18 -19.44 3.78
CA ASN A 376 -23.86 -18.23 2.99
C ASN A 376 -22.43 -17.73 3.25
N THR A 377 -22.10 -16.56 2.70
CA THR A 377 -20.78 -15.90 2.77
C THR A 377 -20.91 -14.55 3.48
N ASN A 378 -20.58 -14.50 4.77
CA ASN A 378 -20.67 -13.32 5.63
C ASN A 378 -19.27 -12.74 5.90
N LEU A 379 -18.76 -12.05 4.88
CA LEU A 379 -17.43 -11.45 4.88
C LEU A 379 -17.30 -10.36 5.97
N GLU A 380 -18.31 -9.50 6.11
CA GLU A 380 -18.38 -8.45 7.13
C GLU A 380 -18.09 -8.99 8.53
N HIS A 381 -18.82 -10.01 8.96
CA HIS A 381 -18.64 -10.57 10.30
C HIS A 381 -17.26 -11.27 10.46
N GLY A 382 -16.68 -11.76 9.36
CA GLY A 382 -15.34 -12.34 9.34
C GLY A 382 -14.28 -11.29 9.68
N ILE A 383 -14.33 -10.15 8.99
CA ILE A 383 -13.42 -9.01 9.19
C ILE A 383 -13.60 -8.45 10.60
N GLN A 384 -14.83 -8.16 11.03
CA GLN A 384 -15.11 -7.60 12.38
C GLN A 384 -14.59 -8.46 13.54
N LEU A 385 -14.61 -9.79 13.41
CA LEU A 385 -14.08 -10.66 14.47
C LEU A 385 -12.56 -10.73 14.47
N ALA A 386 -11.92 -10.52 13.32
CA ALA A 386 -10.46 -10.48 13.24
C ALA A 386 -9.94 -9.14 13.76
N ASP A 387 -10.53 -8.06 13.29
CA ASP A 387 -10.32 -6.69 13.76
C ASP A 387 -10.46 -6.59 15.29
N GLY A 388 -11.55 -7.08 15.87
CA GLY A 388 -11.72 -7.07 17.33
C GLY A 388 -10.79 -8.00 18.13
N GLU A 389 -10.08 -8.93 17.48
CA GLU A 389 -9.02 -9.72 18.12
C GLU A 389 -7.67 -8.99 18.11
N LEU A 390 -7.46 -8.13 17.11
CA LEU A 390 -6.30 -7.27 16.86
C LEU A 390 -6.37 -5.92 17.59
N ASP A 391 -7.55 -5.49 18.08
CA ASP A 391 -7.64 -4.31 18.94
C ASP A 391 -6.63 -4.38 20.11
N ASP A 392 -5.72 -3.41 20.18
CA ASP A 392 -4.73 -3.10 21.23
C ASP A 392 -5.20 -3.33 22.69
N ALA A 393 -6.50 -3.17 22.94
CA ALA A 393 -7.11 -3.41 24.25
C ALA A 393 -7.37 -4.90 24.55
N HIS A 394 -7.21 -5.76 23.56
CA HIS A 394 -7.46 -7.19 23.63
C HIS A 394 -6.34 -7.92 24.38
N LEU A 395 -6.65 -9.07 24.97
CA LEU A 395 -5.72 -9.75 25.88
C LEU A 395 -4.56 -10.45 25.15
N HIS A 396 -4.81 -10.83 23.90
CA HIS A 396 -3.88 -11.65 23.11
C HIS A 396 -3.15 -10.83 22.05
N ASP A 397 -3.48 -9.55 21.95
CA ASP A 397 -2.87 -8.62 21.03
C ASP A 397 -1.68 -7.89 21.66
N ARG A 398 -0.79 -7.34 20.83
CA ARG A 398 0.39 -6.56 21.23
C ARG A 398 0.36 -5.23 20.50
N ASP A 399 0.79 -4.19 21.22
CA ASP A 399 1.03 -2.84 20.70
C ASP A 399 1.56 -2.82 19.25
N ASP A 400 0.80 -2.19 18.36
CA ASP A 400 1.04 -2.14 16.91
C ASP A 400 2.44 -1.61 16.57
N THR A 401 3.03 -0.79 17.45
CA THR A 401 4.39 -0.28 17.26
C THR A 401 5.49 -1.34 17.51
N GLU A 402 5.14 -2.45 18.17
CA GLU A 402 5.99 -3.61 18.37
C GLU A 402 5.64 -4.78 17.43
N ALA A 403 4.36 -4.97 17.11
CA ALA A 403 3.87 -6.02 16.23
C ALA A 403 2.69 -5.49 15.41
N PRO A 404 2.86 -5.11 14.13
CA PRO A 404 1.76 -4.63 13.31
C PRO A 404 0.67 -5.68 13.11
N ASP A 405 -0.55 -5.18 12.97
CA ASP A 405 -1.77 -5.96 12.81
C ASP A 405 -2.11 -6.25 11.36
N ILE A 406 -2.34 -7.52 11.07
CA ILE A 406 -2.53 -7.97 9.70
C ILE A 406 -3.69 -8.96 9.60
N ILE A 407 -4.60 -8.72 8.67
CA ILE A 407 -5.62 -9.66 8.23
C ILE A 407 -5.19 -10.29 6.90
N VAL A 408 -5.21 -11.61 6.83
CA VAL A 408 -5.08 -12.35 5.56
C VAL A 408 -6.39 -13.08 5.28
N LEU A 409 -7.17 -12.51 4.38
CA LEU A 409 -8.49 -12.96 3.96
C LEU A 409 -8.38 -13.92 2.77
N ILE A 410 -9.14 -15.02 2.80
CA ILE A 410 -9.27 -15.94 1.67
C ILE A 410 -10.75 -16.24 1.42
N THR A 411 -11.24 -15.97 0.20
CA THR A 411 -12.65 -16.20 -0.18
C THR A 411 -12.82 -16.59 -1.64
N ASP A 412 -13.82 -17.42 -1.93
CA ASP A 412 -14.16 -17.90 -3.27
C ASP A 412 -15.41 -17.22 -3.87
N GLY A 413 -15.92 -16.18 -3.21
CA GLY A 413 -17.23 -15.67 -3.57
C GLY A 413 -17.58 -14.30 -3.06
N GLU A 414 -18.68 -13.80 -3.61
CA GLU A 414 -19.30 -12.54 -3.22
C GLU A 414 -19.99 -12.67 -1.84
N PRO A 415 -19.98 -11.61 -1.01
CA PRO A 415 -20.78 -11.57 0.21
C PRO A 415 -22.27 -11.84 -0.06
N THR A 416 -22.83 -12.87 0.56
CA THR A 416 -24.25 -13.28 0.46
C THR A 416 -25.00 -13.26 1.80
N ALA A 417 -24.35 -12.76 2.84
CA ALA A 417 -24.92 -12.47 4.15
C ALA A 417 -24.14 -11.34 4.83
N SER A 418 -24.78 -10.62 5.74
CA SER A 418 -24.18 -9.64 6.64
C SER A 418 -25.08 -9.46 7.87
N ASN A 419 -24.53 -8.94 8.96
CA ASN A 419 -25.26 -8.58 10.18
C ASN A 419 -25.72 -7.12 10.18
N GLY A 420 -25.13 -6.30 9.32
CA GLY A 420 -25.44 -4.89 9.15
C GLY A 420 -26.75 -4.62 8.38
N PRO A 421 -27.15 -3.33 8.30
CA PRO A 421 -28.38 -2.91 7.65
C PRO A 421 -28.23 -2.61 6.15
N LEU A 422 -27.00 -2.63 5.61
CA LEU A 422 -26.71 -2.25 4.22
C LEU A 422 -26.78 -3.48 3.30
N THR A 423 -26.27 -3.35 2.08
CA THR A 423 -26.05 -4.52 1.23
C THR A 423 -24.88 -5.33 1.78
N HIS A 424 -24.82 -6.62 1.45
CA HIS A 424 -23.76 -7.49 1.99
C HIS A 424 -22.35 -7.02 1.60
N ARG A 425 -22.18 -6.48 0.38
CA ARG A 425 -20.93 -5.82 -0.06
C ARG A 425 -20.65 -4.57 0.76
N GLU A 426 -21.62 -3.68 0.90
CA GLU A 426 -21.42 -2.41 1.60
C GLU A 426 -21.13 -2.61 3.10
N ASP A 427 -21.80 -3.55 3.77
CA ASP A 427 -21.50 -3.87 5.17
C ASP A 427 -20.07 -4.42 5.31
N ALA A 428 -19.59 -5.22 4.36
CA ALA A 428 -18.23 -5.77 4.38
C ALA A 428 -17.17 -4.70 4.07
N ARG A 429 -17.44 -3.78 3.12
CA ARG A 429 -16.61 -2.59 2.86
C ARG A 429 -16.47 -1.74 4.12
N VAL A 430 -17.59 -1.42 4.79
CA VAL A 430 -17.57 -0.66 6.05
C VAL A 430 -16.78 -1.38 7.15
N ALA A 431 -16.84 -2.72 7.22
CA ALA A 431 -16.03 -3.47 8.17
C ALA A 431 -14.52 -3.37 7.85
N ALA A 432 -14.14 -3.47 6.57
CA ALA A 432 -12.76 -3.29 6.14
C ALA A 432 -12.25 -1.87 6.39
N ASP A 433 -13.06 -0.84 6.10
CA ASP A 433 -12.69 0.57 6.34
C ASP A 433 -12.46 0.86 7.83
N ASN A 434 -13.25 0.27 8.73
CA ASN A 434 -13.03 0.41 10.16
C ASN A 434 -11.71 -0.25 10.58
N ALA A 435 -11.46 -1.49 10.15
CA ALA A 435 -10.21 -2.19 10.46
C ALA A 435 -8.97 -1.42 9.94
N LYS A 436 -9.01 -0.91 8.70
CA LYS A 436 -7.95 -0.04 8.15
C LYS A 436 -7.78 1.25 8.97
N SER A 437 -8.87 1.84 9.43
CA SER A 437 -8.84 3.05 10.28
C SER A 437 -8.27 2.79 11.68
N ASP A 438 -8.39 1.55 12.15
CA ASP A 438 -7.83 1.08 13.42
C ASP A 438 -6.36 0.65 13.27
N GLY A 439 -5.78 0.71 12.07
CA GLY A 439 -4.36 0.42 11.81
C GLY A 439 -4.08 -0.96 11.23
N VAL A 440 -5.12 -1.77 10.99
CA VAL A 440 -5.00 -3.13 10.49
C VAL A 440 -4.75 -3.16 8.98
N GLU A 441 -3.69 -3.86 8.56
CA GLU A 441 -3.37 -4.09 7.17
C GLU A 441 -4.14 -5.32 6.63
N ILE A 442 -4.86 -5.19 5.52
CA ILE A 442 -5.73 -6.26 4.99
C ILE A 442 -5.21 -6.75 3.65
N PHE A 443 -4.80 -8.02 3.62
CA PHE A 443 -4.50 -8.80 2.43
C PHE A 443 -5.70 -9.67 2.05
N ALA A 444 -5.96 -9.86 0.75
CA ALA A 444 -6.99 -10.77 0.29
C ALA A 444 -6.55 -11.63 -0.89
N VAL A 445 -6.89 -12.93 -0.81
CA VAL A 445 -6.79 -13.86 -1.92
C VAL A 445 -8.18 -14.24 -2.41
N GLY A 446 -8.53 -13.78 -3.61
CA GLY A 446 -9.75 -14.17 -4.32
C GLY A 446 -9.53 -15.45 -5.10
N VAL A 447 -10.37 -16.48 -4.89
CA VAL A 447 -10.17 -17.81 -5.51
C VAL A 447 -11.29 -18.16 -6.49
N GLY A 448 -10.98 -18.26 -7.78
CA GLY A 448 -11.94 -18.68 -8.81
C GLY A 448 -13.14 -17.73 -8.96
N ILE A 449 -12.94 -16.44 -8.67
CA ILE A 449 -14.00 -15.43 -8.65
C ILE A 449 -14.17 -14.71 -9.99
N THR A 450 -15.30 -14.03 -10.15
CA THR A 450 -15.56 -13.17 -11.32
C THR A 450 -14.74 -11.88 -11.25
N SER A 451 -14.47 -11.24 -12.40
CA SER A 451 -13.74 -9.97 -12.46
C SER A 451 -14.38 -8.90 -11.57
N SER A 452 -15.71 -8.75 -11.63
CA SER A 452 -16.43 -7.81 -10.74
C SER A 452 -16.21 -8.09 -9.24
N ASN A 453 -16.04 -9.35 -8.83
CA ASN A 453 -15.74 -9.65 -7.43
C ASN A 453 -14.27 -9.44 -7.09
N ALA A 454 -13.36 -9.65 -8.06
CA ALA A 454 -11.95 -9.33 -7.92
C ALA A 454 -11.75 -7.83 -7.72
N THR A 455 -12.34 -7.00 -8.59
CA THR A 455 -12.35 -5.52 -8.47
C THR A 455 -12.86 -5.08 -7.10
N TYR A 456 -13.97 -5.64 -6.63
CA TYR A 456 -14.46 -5.34 -5.29
C TYR A 456 -13.49 -5.72 -4.16
N LEU A 457 -12.84 -6.89 -4.22
CA LEU A 457 -11.86 -7.24 -3.18
C LEU A 457 -10.64 -6.31 -3.24
N LYS A 458 -10.19 -5.97 -4.44
CA LYS A 458 -9.07 -5.06 -4.73
C LYS A 458 -9.34 -3.64 -4.25
N ASP A 459 -10.51 -3.08 -4.55
CA ASP A 459 -10.78 -1.66 -4.35
C ASP A 459 -11.46 -1.36 -3.01
N ASP A 460 -12.33 -2.27 -2.53
CA ASP A 460 -13.18 -2.01 -1.37
C ASP A 460 -12.72 -2.71 -0.08
N ILE A 461 -11.88 -3.75 -0.16
CA ILE A 461 -11.57 -4.61 0.99
C ILE A 461 -10.11 -4.55 1.43
N VAL A 462 -9.16 -4.71 0.51
CA VAL A 462 -7.74 -4.73 0.91
C VAL A 462 -7.23 -3.35 1.31
N SER A 463 -6.08 -3.32 1.98
CA SER A 463 -5.35 -2.08 2.22
C SER A 463 -4.73 -1.55 0.92
N PRO A 464 -4.66 -0.22 0.75
CA PRO A 464 -3.88 0.36 -0.33
C PRO A 464 -2.37 0.25 -0.04
N PRO A 465 -1.52 0.14 -1.07
CA PRO A 465 -1.93 0.00 -2.47
C PRO A 465 -2.38 -1.42 -2.79
N SER A 466 -3.39 -1.53 -3.63
CA SER A 466 -4.09 -2.81 -3.82
C SER A 466 -3.22 -3.85 -4.52
N VAL A 467 -2.30 -3.41 -5.39
CA VAL A 467 -1.29 -4.24 -6.06
C VAL A 467 -0.43 -5.06 -5.09
N ASP A 468 -0.19 -4.55 -3.89
CA ASP A 468 0.63 -5.22 -2.87
C ASP A 468 -0.21 -6.13 -1.95
N HIS A 469 -1.54 -5.98 -1.97
CA HIS A 469 -2.42 -6.61 -0.98
C HIS A 469 -3.47 -7.56 -1.55
N TYR A 470 -3.79 -7.44 -2.84
CA TYR A 470 -4.76 -8.28 -3.52
C TYR A 470 -4.10 -9.30 -4.44
N PHE A 471 -4.51 -10.57 -4.29
CA PHE A 471 -3.99 -11.68 -5.09
C PHE A 471 -5.14 -12.47 -5.71
N ASN A 472 -5.07 -12.69 -7.01
CA ASN A 472 -6.05 -13.49 -7.74
C ASN A 472 -5.55 -14.92 -7.96
N ALA A 473 -6.24 -15.90 -7.37
CA ALA A 473 -6.01 -17.32 -7.61
C ALA A 473 -7.03 -17.83 -8.63
N VAL A 474 -6.57 -18.44 -9.73
CA VAL A 474 -7.48 -18.99 -10.76
C VAL A 474 -8.30 -20.14 -10.17
N ASP A 475 -7.65 -20.98 -9.38
CA ASP A 475 -8.32 -21.99 -8.57
C ASP A 475 -7.57 -22.26 -7.25
N PHE A 476 -8.14 -23.13 -6.42
CA PHE A 476 -7.58 -23.43 -5.09
C PHE A 476 -6.17 -24.03 -5.12
N ASN A 477 -5.70 -24.59 -6.24
CA ASN A 477 -4.36 -25.17 -6.32
C ASN A 477 -3.26 -24.10 -6.36
N ASP A 478 -3.58 -22.88 -6.79
CA ASP A 478 -2.64 -21.76 -6.82
C ASP A 478 -2.42 -21.14 -5.43
N LEU A 479 -3.35 -21.40 -4.51
CA LEU A 479 -3.41 -20.74 -3.20
C LEU A 479 -2.16 -20.96 -2.34
N GLU A 480 -1.58 -22.16 -2.35
CA GLU A 480 -0.38 -22.43 -1.55
C GLU A 480 0.83 -21.62 -2.03
N ALA A 481 0.97 -21.41 -3.35
CA ALA A 481 2.06 -20.60 -3.89
C ALA A 481 1.87 -19.12 -3.55
N ILE A 482 0.67 -18.58 -3.78
CA ILE A 482 0.33 -17.19 -3.45
C ILE A 482 0.55 -16.89 -1.97
N LEU A 483 0.06 -17.76 -1.07
CA LEU A 483 0.26 -17.56 0.36
C LEU A 483 1.75 -17.70 0.76
N ALA A 484 2.50 -18.56 0.09
CA ALA A 484 3.94 -18.65 0.33
C ALA A 484 4.64 -17.34 -0.05
N ASP A 485 4.27 -16.71 -1.16
CA ASP A 485 4.82 -15.43 -1.58
C ASP A 485 4.53 -14.33 -0.53
N ILE A 486 3.28 -14.24 -0.05
CA ILE A 486 2.90 -13.30 1.03
C ILE A 486 3.69 -13.55 2.33
N ALA A 487 4.00 -14.82 2.65
CA ALA A 487 4.69 -15.20 3.88
C ALA A 487 6.22 -15.17 3.80
N ASN A 488 6.79 -15.08 2.60
CA ASN A 488 8.23 -15.08 2.40
C ASN A 488 8.75 -13.64 2.35
N CYS A 489 10.06 -13.49 2.41
CA CYS A 489 10.75 -12.22 2.21
C CYS A 489 11.76 -12.46 1.10
N GLU A 490 11.36 -12.28 -0.17
CA GLU A 490 12.28 -12.50 -1.30
C GLU A 490 13.12 -11.25 -1.67
#